data_AF-A0A8T6BZF4-F1
#
_entry.id   AF-A0A8T6BZF4-F1
#
_cell.length_a   1.000
_cell.length_b   1.000
_cell.length_c   1.000
_cell.angle_alpha   90.00
_cell.angle_beta   90.00
_cell.angle_gamma   90.00
#
_symmetry.space_group_name_H-M   'P 1'
#
loop_
_entity.id
_entity.type
_entity.pdbx_description
1 polymer ?
#
loop_
_entity_poly.entity_id
_entity_poly.type
_entity_poly.pdbx_seq_one_letter_code
_entity_poly.pdbx_strand_id
1 'polypeptide(L)'
;GQAQVDKEQVKKAARQNMKWHEQLISHFAEIFFPLLPALISGGLILGFRNVIGDLPMSNGQTLAQMYPSLQTIYDFLWLIGEAIFFYLPVGICWSAVKKMGGTPILGIVLGVTLVSPQLMNAYLLGQQLPEVWDFGMFSIAKVGYQAQVIPALLAGLALGVIETRLKRIVPDYLYLVVVPVCSLILAVFLAHALIGPFGRMIGDGVAFAVRHLMTGSFAPIGAALFGFLYAPLVITGVHQTTLAIDLQMIQSMGGTPVWPLIALSNIAQGSAVIGIIISSRKHNEREISVPAAISAW
;
A
#
# COMPACT_ATOMS: atom_id res chain seq x y z
N GLY A 1 -7.82 -0.79 26.65
CA GLY A 1 -7.55 -2.10 27.27
C GLY A 1 -8.54 -3.15 26.79
N GLN A 2 -9.75 -3.20 27.38
CA GLN A 2 -10.72 -4.27 27.13
C GLN A 2 -11.31 -4.30 25.70
N ALA A 3 -11.65 -3.15 25.11
CA ALA A 3 -12.22 -3.10 23.74
C ALA A 3 -11.27 -3.58 22.61
N GLN A 4 -9.96 -3.57 22.86
CA GLN A 4 -8.94 -4.01 21.89
C GLN A 4 -8.70 -5.52 22.00
N VAL A 5 -8.77 -6.07 23.22
CA VAL A 5 -8.72 -7.51 23.51
C VAL A 5 -9.96 -8.22 22.93
N ASP A 6 -11.13 -7.59 23.03
CA ASP A 6 -12.39 -8.13 22.51
C ASP A 6 -12.38 -8.25 20.97
N LYS A 7 -11.92 -7.20 20.27
CA LYS A 7 -11.77 -7.20 18.80
C LYS A 7 -10.76 -8.25 18.30
N GLU A 8 -9.66 -8.46 19.01
CA GLU A 8 -8.68 -9.50 18.62
C GLU A 8 -9.22 -10.92 18.85
N GLN A 9 -9.99 -11.15 19.92
CA GLN A 9 -10.60 -12.45 20.20
C GLN A 9 -11.69 -12.79 19.17
N VAL A 10 -12.54 -11.82 18.80
CA VAL A 10 -13.54 -11.97 17.73
C VAL A 10 -12.88 -12.28 16.38
N LYS A 11 -11.76 -11.60 16.05
CA LYS A 11 -10.98 -11.89 14.83
C LYS A 11 -10.31 -13.27 14.86
N LYS A 12 -9.82 -13.73 16.01
CA LYS A 12 -9.26 -15.08 16.17
C LYS A 12 -10.32 -16.17 16.03
N ALA A 13 -11.53 -15.95 16.56
CA ALA A 13 -12.65 -16.89 16.41
C ALA A 13 -13.13 -16.99 14.95
N ALA A 14 -13.22 -15.87 14.22
CA ALA A 14 -13.56 -15.85 12.80
C ALA A 14 -12.56 -16.62 11.92
N ARG A 15 -11.28 -16.70 12.34
CA ARG A 15 -10.20 -17.39 11.61
C ARG A 15 -10.24 -18.91 11.69
N GLN A 16 -10.86 -19.49 12.72
CA GLN A 16 -10.89 -20.95 12.88
C GLN A 16 -11.71 -21.64 11.78
N ASN A 17 -12.61 -20.91 11.10
CA ASN A 17 -13.44 -21.42 10.01
C ASN A 17 -12.97 -21.01 8.60
N MET A 18 -11.86 -20.26 8.48
CA MET A 18 -11.37 -19.77 7.19
C MET A 18 -10.48 -20.77 6.48
N LYS A 19 -10.62 -20.89 5.15
CA LYS A 19 -9.72 -21.70 4.31
C LYS A 19 -8.33 -21.06 4.25
N TRP A 20 -7.30 -21.85 3.91
CA TRP A 20 -5.90 -21.39 3.93
C TRP A 20 -5.63 -20.14 3.07
N HIS A 21 -6.33 -19.99 1.93
CA HIS A 21 -6.21 -18.81 1.06
C HIS A 21 -6.87 -17.56 1.67
N GLU A 22 -8.02 -17.72 2.33
CA GLU A 22 -8.70 -16.63 3.06
C GLU A 22 -7.84 -16.16 4.25
N GLN A 23 -7.16 -17.08 4.94
CA GLN A 23 -6.22 -16.75 6.01
C GLN A 23 -5.01 -15.94 5.52
N LEU A 24 -4.41 -16.33 4.38
CA LEU A 24 -3.31 -15.58 3.76
C LEU A 24 -3.74 -14.16 3.39
N ILE A 25 -4.92 -14.02 2.79
CA ILE A 25 -5.47 -12.72 2.43
C ILE A 25 -5.76 -11.87 3.68
N SER A 26 -6.36 -12.47 4.72
CA SER A 26 -6.59 -11.80 6.00
C SER A 26 -5.28 -11.30 6.63
N HIS A 27 -4.21 -12.11 6.57
CA HIS A 27 -2.90 -11.73 7.06
C HIS A 27 -2.32 -10.55 6.30
N PHE A 28 -2.47 -10.54 4.98
CA PHE A 28 -2.04 -9.43 4.14
C PHE A 28 -2.80 -8.14 4.46
N ALA A 29 -4.13 -8.20 4.54
CA ALA A 29 -4.97 -7.05 4.87
C ALA A 29 -4.60 -6.44 6.24
N GLU A 30 -4.30 -7.26 7.24
CA GLU A 30 -3.84 -6.81 8.57
C GLU A 30 -2.56 -6.01 8.59
N ILE A 31 -1.71 -6.14 7.58
CA ILE A 31 -0.50 -5.33 7.44
C ILE A 31 -0.87 -3.92 6.91
N PHE A 32 -1.88 -3.80 6.06
CA PHE A 32 -2.26 -2.51 5.45
C PHE A 32 -3.29 -1.73 6.26
N PHE A 33 -4.14 -2.39 7.06
CA PHE A 33 -5.15 -1.72 7.90
C PHE A 33 -4.60 -0.54 8.72
N PRO A 34 -3.47 -0.67 9.46
CA PRO A 34 -2.90 0.45 10.21
C PRO A 34 -2.41 1.62 9.35
N LEU A 35 -2.17 1.39 8.05
CA LEU A 35 -1.65 2.37 7.10
C LEU A 35 -2.78 3.14 6.39
N LEU A 36 -4.01 2.63 6.41
CA LEU A 36 -5.15 3.23 5.72
C LEU A 36 -5.35 4.72 6.05
N PRO A 37 -5.32 5.17 7.33
CA PRO A 37 -5.53 6.60 7.61
C PRO A 37 -4.50 7.50 6.92
N ALA A 38 -3.22 7.12 6.95
CA ALA A 38 -2.17 7.87 6.29
C ALA A 38 -2.34 7.89 4.77
N LEU A 39 -2.67 6.73 4.17
CA LEU A 39 -2.88 6.61 2.73
C LEU A 39 -4.10 7.41 2.24
N ILE A 40 -5.20 7.41 3.00
CA ILE A 40 -6.39 8.21 2.72
C ILE A 40 -6.05 9.71 2.80
N SER A 41 -5.39 10.14 3.88
CA SER A 41 -4.97 11.54 4.02
C SER A 41 -4.04 11.98 2.89
N GLY A 42 -3.02 11.16 2.57
CA GLY A 42 -2.09 11.46 1.48
C GLY A 42 -2.78 11.50 0.12
N GLY A 43 -3.67 10.56 -0.16
CA GLY A 43 -4.44 10.52 -1.40
C GLY A 43 -5.35 11.75 -1.57
N LEU A 44 -6.05 12.16 -0.51
CA LEU A 44 -6.89 13.37 -0.54
C LEU A 44 -6.05 14.64 -0.73
N ILE A 45 -4.94 14.77 0.00
CA ILE A 45 -4.02 15.91 -0.11
C ILE A 45 -3.46 16.02 -1.54
N LEU A 46 -2.99 14.91 -2.10
CA LEU A 46 -2.53 14.88 -3.49
C LEU A 46 -3.67 15.12 -4.48
N GLY A 47 -4.89 14.63 -4.20
CA GLY A 47 -6.07 14.94 -5.00
C GLY A 47 -6.35 16.44 -5.08
N PHE A 48 -6.36 17.13 -3.94
CA PHE A 48 -6.48 18.59 -3.90
C PHE A 48 -5.32 19.29 -4.60
N ARG A 49 -4.09 18.83 -4.39
CA ARG A 49 -2.91 19.34 -5.07
C ARG A 49 -3.04 19.22 -6.59
N ASN A 50 -3.52 18.09 -7.10
CA ASN A 50 -3.67 17.86 -8.53
C ASN A 50 -4.72 18.80 -9.15
N VAL A 51 -5.81 19.11 -8.44
CA VAL A 51 -6.78 20.11 -8.89
C VAL A 51 -6.14 21.49 -9.03
N ILE A 52 -5.21 21.83 -8.15
CA ILE A 52 -4.54 23.12 -8.16
C ILE A 52 -3.51 23.21 -9.29
N GLY A 53 -2.59 22.24 -9.41
CA GLY A 53 -1.42 22.39 -10.26
C GLY A 53 -1.32 21.48 -11.48
N ASP A 54 -2.16 20.44 -11.58
CA ASP A 54 -2.02 19.40 -12.61
C ASP A 54 -3.22 19.32 -13.56
N LEU A 55 -4.39 19.87 -13.17
CA LEU A 55 -5.56 19.99 -14.05
C LEU A 55 -5.52 21.29 -14.86
N PRO A 56 -5.57 21.22 -16.21
CA PRO A 56 -5.70 22.41 -17.03
C PRO A 56 -7.12 22.98 -16.86
N MET A 57 -7.20 24.28 -16.53
CA MET A 57 -8.46 24.94 -16.22
C MET A 57 -8.95 25.80 -17.40
N SER A 58 -8.52 27.05 -17.47
CA SER A 58 -8.88 27.97 -18.56
C SER A 58 -7.65 28.24 -19.42
N ASN A 59 -7.83 28.25 -20.75
CA ASN A 59 -6.75 28.50 -21.73
C ASN A 59 -5.55 27.54 -21.61
N GLY A 60 -5.75 26.34 -21.07
CA GLY A 60 -4.69 25.35 -20.85
C GLY A 60 -3.76 25.63 -19.67
N GLN A 61 -4.00 26.72 -18.91
CA GLN A 61 -3.26 27.03 -17.69
C GLN A 61 -3.88 26.34 -16.47
N THR A 62 -3.05 25.93 -15.52
CA THR A 62 -3.51 25.36 -14.24
C THR A 62 -3.80 26.46 -13.24
N LEU A 63 -4.58 26.17 -12.18
CA LEU A 63 -4.90 27.18 -11.16
C LEU A 63 -3.64 27.72 -10.48
N ALA A 64 -2.62 26.88 -10.31
CA ALA A 64 -1.32 27.25 -9.77
C ALA A 64 -0.60 28.29 -10.65
N GLN A 65 -0.69 28.15 -11.98
CA GLN A 65 -0.11 29.11 -12.93
C GLN A 65 -0.89 30.42 -12.99
N MET A 66 -2.21 30.36 -12.81
CA MET A 66 -3.09 31.54 -12.81
C MET A 66 -2.95 32.38 -11.53
N TYR A 67 -2.67 31.74 -10.39
CA TYR A 67 -2.63 32.39 -9.08
C TYR A 67 -1.36 32.00 -8.30
N PRO A 68 -0.40 32.93 -8.07
CA PRO A 68 0.85 32.62 -7.38
C PRO A 68 0.70 32.05 -5.96
N SER A 69 -0.35 32.42 -5.23
CA SER A 69 -0.66 31.86 -3.91
C SER A 69 -1.02 30.38 -3.98
N LEU A 70 -1.69 29.95 -5.06
CA LEU A 70 -2.04 28.55 -5.28
C LEU A 70 -0.82 27.71 -5.67
N GLN A 71 0.17 28.28 -6.37
CA GLN A 71 1.46 27.61 -6.59
C GLN A 71 2.18 27.31 -5.27
N THR A 72 2.18 28.26 -4.34
CA THR A 72 2.79 28.04 -3.01
C THR A 72 2.08 26.92 -2.25
N ILE A 73 0.74 26.87 -2.32
CA ILE A 73 -0.05 25.79 -1.70
C ILE A 73 0.26 24.46 -2.39
N TYR A 74 0.33 24.42 -3.71
CA TYR A 74 0.68 23.22 -4.48
C TYR A 74 2.03 22.61 -4.05
N ASP A 75 3.04 23.46 -3.91
CA ASP A 75 4.38 23.05 -3.47
C ASP A 75 4.38 22.59 -2.00
N PHE A 76 3.65 23.29 -1.13
CA PHE A 76 3.53 22.90 0.28
C PHE A 76 2.80 21.55 0.45
N LEU A 77 1.73 21.29 -0.30
CA LEU A 77 1.00 20.02 -0.22
C LEU A 77 1.85 18.84 -0.68
N TRP A 78 2.85 19.06 -1.56
CA TRP A 78 3.78 18.00 -1.95
C TRP A 78 4.59 17.47 -0.77
N LEU A 79 5.02 18.34 0.17
CA LEU A 79 5.79 17.92 1.35
C LEU A 79 5.08 16.83 2.16
N ILE A 80 3.76 16.95 2.34
CA ILE A 80 2.97 15.97 3.09
C ILE A 80 2.78 14.69 2.26
N GLY A 81 2.52 14.84 0.95
CA GLY A 81 2.40 13.70 0.03
C GLY A 81 3.69 12.89 -0.03
N GLU A 82 4.83 13.56 -0.15
CA GLU A 82 6.16 12.96 -0.14
C GLU A 82 6.39 12.19 1.17
N ALA A 83 6.12 12.79 2.33
CA ALA A 83 6.26 12.12 3.61
C ALA A 83 5.44 10.80 3.71
N ILE A 84 4.27 10.74 3.09
CA ILE A 84 3.40 9.56 3.13
C ILE A 84 3.82 8.51 2.10
N PHE A 85 4.00 8.91 0.84
CA PHE A 85 4.22 7.98 -0.25
C PHE A 85 5.70 7.60 -0.41
N PHE A 86 6.62 8.56 -0.34
CA PHE A 86 8.06 8.27 -0.45
C PHE A 86 8.52 7.31 0.66
N TYR A 87 8.08 7.56 1.89
CA TYR A 87 8.39 6.77 3.08
C TYR A 87 7.37 5.66 3.37
N LEU A 88 6.48 5.35 2.43
CA LEU A 88 5.54 4.24 2.53
C LEU A 88 6.20 2.90 2.94
N PRO A 89 7.42 2.55 2.45
CA PRO A 89 8.15 1.37 2.93
C PRO A 89 8.33 1.33 4.46
N VAL A 90 8.50 2.48 5.11
CA VAL A 90 8.66 2.59 6.57
C VAL A 90 7.41 2.07 7.30
N GLY A 91 6.24 2.55 6.88
CA GLY A 91 4.96 2.10 7.45
C GLY A 91 4.73 0.61 7.21
N ILE A 92 5.04 0.12 6.00
CA ILE A 92 4.86 -1.29 5.65
C ILE A 92 5.78 -2.19 6.48
N CYS A 93 7.07 -1.88 6.57
CA CYS A 93 8.01 -2.69 7.35
C CYS A 93 7.64 -2.69 8.85
N TRP A 94 7.26 -1.53 9.41
CA TRP A 94 6.75 -1.45 10.78
C TRP A 94 5.55 -2.36 11.01
N SER A 95 4.55 -2.27 10.13
CA SER A 95 3.31 -3.03 10.26
C SER A 95 3.53 -4.53 10.06
N ALA A 96 4.35 -4.91 9.08
CA ALA A 96 4.72 -6.31 8.82
C ALA A 96 5.48 -6.93 10.00
N VAL A 97 6.50 -6.24 10.54
CA VAL A 97 7.27 -6.73 11.70
C VAL A 97 6.37 -6.86 12.94
N LYS A 98 5.52 -5.86 13.18
CA LYS A 98 4.52 -5.90 14.27
C LYS A 98 3.58 -7.09 14.12
N LYS A 99 3.09 -7.34 12.91
CA LYS A 99 2.20 -8.47 12.60
C LYS A 99 2.87 -9.83 12.85
N MET A 100 4.16 -9.93 12.60
CA MET A 100 4.95 -11.13 12.83
C MET A 100 5.31 -11.37 14.31
N GLY A 101 4.99 -10.42 15.21
CA GLY A 101 5.40 -10.48 16.62
C GLY A 101 6.86 -10.07 16.85
N GLY A 102 7.48 -9.42 15.86
CA GLY A 102 8.80 -8.82 15.98
C GLY A 102 8.76 -7.45 16.69
N THR A 103 9.91 -6.81 16.78
CA THR A 103 10.10 -5.51 17.44
C THR A 103 9.80 -4.37 16.44
N PRO A 104 8.70 -3.62 16.59
CA PRO A 104 8.23 -2.71 15.53
C PRO A 104 9.23 -1.61 15.17
N ILE A 105 10.05 -1.16 16.11
CA ILE A 105 11.08 -0.15 15.85
C ILE A 105 12.16 -0.68 14.88
N LEU A 106 12.47 -1.98 14.87
CA LEU A 106 13.38 -2.56 13.88
C LEU A 106 12.76 -2.54 12.47
N GLY A 107 11.44 -2.71 12.38
CA GLY A 107 10.71 -2.54 11.13
C GLY A 107 10.81 -1.11 10.59
N ILE A 108 10.72 -0.10 11.46
CA ILE A 108 10.91 1.31 11.07
C ILE A 108 12.34 1.51 10.57
N VAL A 109 13.36 1.03 11.31
CA VAL A 109 14.77 1.16 10.91
C VAL A 109 15.05 0.50 9.56
N LEU A 110 14.52 -0.70 9.34
CA LEU A 110 14.62 -1.36 8.04
C LEU A 110 13.98 -0.52 6.94
N GLY A 111 12.75 -0.04 7.14
CA GLY A 111 12.05 0.74 6.13
C GLY A 111 12.75 2.07 5.81
N VAL A 112 13.33 2.75 6.82
CA VAL A 112 14.14 3.96 6.60
C VAL A 112 15.41 3.62 5.82
N THR A 113 16.01 2.47 6.09
CA THR A 113 17.18 1.98 5.33
C THR A 113 16.84 1.78 3.86
N LEU A 114 15.67 1.20 3.55
CA LEU A 114 15.21 0.98 2.16
C LEU A 114 14.98 2.27 1.37
N VAL A 115 14.76 3.41 2.04
CA VAL A 115 14.54 4.71 1.39
C VAL A 115 15.65 5.71 1.67
N SER A 116 16.78 5.22 2.19
CA SER A 116 17.93 6.04 2.59
C SER A 116 18.46 6.88 1.42
N PRO A 117 18.85 8.14 1.65
CA PRO A 117 19.46 8.99 0.62
C PRO A 117 20.85 8.50 0.18
N GLN A 118 21.45 7.53 0.89
CA GLN A 118 22.66 6.84 0.43
C GLN A 118 22.40 5.92 -0.77
N LEU A 119 21.13 5.60 -1.03
CA LEU A 119 20.70 4.79 -2.16
C LEU A 119 20.24 5.70 -3.29
N MET A 120 20.49 5.28 -4.52
CA MET A 120 19.89 5.90 -5.68
C MET A 120 18.37 5.84 -5.56
N ASN A 121 17.73 6.99 -5.73
CA ASN A 121 16.28 7.06 -5.70
C ASN A 121 15.67 6.14 -6.78
N ALA A 122 14.69 5.33 -6.40
CA ALA A 122 14.00 4.40 -7.29
C ALA A 122 13.39 5.06 -8.55
N TYR A 123 13.02 6.35 -8.50
CA TYR A 123 12.51 7.08 -9.66
C TYR A 123 13.57 7.35 -10.74
N LEU A 124 14.86 7.27 -10.40
CA LEU A 124 15.96 7.46 -11.34
C LEU A 124 16.36 6.17 -12.06
N LEU A 125 15.75 5.03 -11.71
CA LEU A 125 16.03 3.76 -12.34
C LEU A 125 15.69 3.80 -13.83
N GLY A 126 16.61 3.32 -14.67
CA GLY A 126 16.45 3.36 -16.13
C GLY A 126 16.85 4.70 -16.78
N GLN A 127 17.03 5.76 -15.98
CA GLN A 127 17.64 7.02 -16.43
C GLN A 127 19.12 7.09 -16.03
N GLN A 128 19.46 6.53 -14.87
CA GLN A 128 20.82 6.49 -14.33
C GLN A 128 21.18 5.05 -13.98
N LEU A 129 22.45 4.70 -14.21
CA LEU A 129 23.01 3.43 -13.75
C LEU A 129 23.30 3.54 -12.25
N PRO A 130 22.72 2.67 -11.41
CA PRO A 130 22.99 2.70 -9.99
C PRO A 130 24.43 2.30 -9.70
N GLU A 131 25.04 2.99 -8.74
CA GLU A 131 26.25 2.49 -8.09
C GLU A 131 26.01 1.11 -7.46
N VAL A 132 27.07 0.36 -7.24
CA VAL A 132 27.02 -0.95 -6.60
C VAL A 132 27.89 -0.99 -5.35
N TRP A 133 27.48 -1.79 -4.36
CA TRP A 133 28.40 -2.34 -3.38
C TRP A 133 29.08 -3.55 -4.01
N ASP A 134 30.39 -3.50 -4.16
CA ASP A 134 31.21 -4.58 -4.70
C ASP A 134 31.82 -5.40 -3.54
N PHE A 135 31.45 -6.68 -3.46
CA PHE A 135 31.99 -7.64 -2.49
C PHE A 135 33.03 -8.59 -3.10
N GLY A 136 33.55 -8.26 -4.29
CA GLY A 136 34.54 -9.02 -5.05
C GLY A 136 33.94 -10.18 -5.84
N MET A 137 33.14 -11.04 -5.18
CA MET A 137 32.49 -12.19 -5.85
C MET A 137 31.10 -11.88 -6.41
N PHE A 138 30.44 -10.86 -5.87
CA PHE A 138 29.12 -10.41 -6.30
C PHE A 138 28.97 -8.92 -5.98
N SER A 139 28.06 -8.27 -6.71
CA SER A 139 27.73 -6.86 -6.51
C SER A 139 26.26 -6.69 -6.21
N ILE A 140 25.92 -5.74 -5.34
CA ILE A 140 24.54 -5.37 -5.02
C ILE A 140 24.30 -3.93 -5.44
N ALA A 141 23.26 -3.67 -6.24
CA ALA A 141 22.92 -2.31 -6.66
C ALA A 141 22.42 -1.46 -5.48
N LYS A 142 22.98 -0.26 -5.33
CA LYS A 142 22.59 0.72 -4.31
C LYS A 142 21.32 1.45 -4.72
N VAL A 143 20.21 0.71 -4.78
CA VAL A 143 18.93 1.24 -5.22
C VAL A 143 17.96 1.25 -4.05
N GLY A 144 17.30 2.38 -3.85
CA GLY A 144 16.23 2.51 -2.88
C GLY A 144 14.94 1.84 -3.35
N TYR A 145 14.00 1.76 -2.43
CA TYR A 145 12.66 1.20 -2.66
C TYR A 145 11.60 2.24 -2.33
N GLN A 146 11.91 3.52 -2.58
CA GLN A 146 11.01 4.65 -2.36
C GLN A 146 9.64 4.31 -2.95
N ALA A 147 8.62 4.42 -2.08
CA ALA A 147 7.23 4.14 -2.40
C ALA A 147 6.90 2.74 -2.96
N GLN A 148 7.85 1.80 -3.01
CA GLN A 148 7.62 0.43 -3.48
C GLN A 148 7.06 -0.46 -2.36
N VAL A 149 5.91 -1.08 -2.62
CA VAL A 149 5.17 -1.84 -1.60
C VAL A 149 5.64 -3.27 -1.46
N ILE A 150 5.74 -4.00 -2.58
CA ILE A 150 6.06 -5.44 -2.56
C ILE A 150 7.46 -5.69 -1.98
N PRO A 151 8.52 -4.99 -2.41
CA PRO A 151 9.84 -5.11 -1.80
C PRO A 151 9.84 -4.85 -0.28
N ALA A 152 9.19 -3.77 0.15
CA ALA A 152 9.13 -3.39 1.56
C ALA A 152 8.37 -4.40 2.41
N LEU A 153 7.27 -4.94 1.88
CA LEU A 153 6.49 -5.98 2.55
C LEU A 153 7.32 -7.24 2.74
N LEU A 154 7.93 -7.74 1.67
CA LEU A 154 8.75 -8.96 1.73
C LEU A 154 9.94 -8.78 2.68
N ALA A 155 10.59 -7.61 2.65
CA ALA A 155 11.70 -7.30 3.56
C ALA A 155 11.23 -7.22 5.02
N GLY A 156 10.10 -6.57 5.30
CA GLY A 156 9.51 -6.50 6.64
C GLY A 156 9.10 -7.87 7.18
N LEU A 157 8.50 -8.72 6.35
CA LEU A 157 8.18 -10.10 6.69
C LEU A 157 9.45 -10.91 6.98
N ALA A 158 10.49 -10.78 6.14
CA ALA A 158 11.77 -11.45 6.35
C ALA A 158 12.41 -11.03 7.68
N LEU A 159 12.45 -9.73 7.99
CA LEU A 159 12.94 -9.25 9.29
C LEU A 159 12.13 -9.84 10.45
N GLY A 160 10.80 -9.82 10.36
CA GLY A 160 9.93 -10.40 11.38
C GLY A 160 10.22 -11.89 11.62
N VAL A 161 10.42 -12.67 10.55
CA VAL A 161 10.82 -14.08 10.65
C VAL A 161 12.20 -14.24 11.27
N ILE A 162 13.21 -13.53 10.74
CA ILE A 162 14.61 -13.64 11.20
C ILE A 162 14.70 -13.29 12.68
N GLU A 163 14.11 -12.17 13.07
CA GLU A 163 14.12 -11.70 14.46
C GLU A 163 13.44 -12.70 15.38
N THR A 164 12.19 -13.10 15.08
CA THR A 164 11.44 -14.04 15.95
C THR A 164 12.06 -15.42 16.04
N ARG A 165 12.81 -15.85 15.02
CA ARG A 165 13.60 -17.09 15.05
C ARG A 165 14.87 -16.93 15.88
N LEU A 166 15.61 -15.83 15.72
CA LEU A 166 16.78 -15.54 16.55
C LEU A 166 16.43 -15.46 18.04
N LYS A 167 15.27 -14.88 18.38
CA LYS A 167 14.75 -14.84 19.76
C LYS A 167 14.61 -16.22 20.42
N ARG A 168 14.44 -17.29 19.62
CA ARG A 168 14.34 -18.66 20.14
C ARG A 168 15.68 -19.38 20.27
N ILE A 169 16.71 -18.86 19.61
CA ILE A 169 18.04 -19.49 19.53
C ILE A 169 19.03 -18.80 20.47
N VAL A 170 18.92 -17.47 20.61
CA VAL A 170 19.82 -16.65 21.41
C VAL A 170 19.44 -16.73 22.89
N PRO A 171 20.41 -16.97 23.81
CA PRO A 171 20.15 -16.93 25.25
C PRO A 171 19.65 -15.57 25.74
N ASP A 172 18.78 -15.56 26.76
CA ASP A 172 18.09 -14.36 27.25
C ASP A 172 19.04 -13.19 27.61
N TYR A 173 20.22 -13.48 28.14
CA TYR A 173 21.21 -12.46 28.54
C TYR A 173 21.88 -11.76 27.35
N LEU A 174 21.85 -12.34 26.14
CA LEU A 174 22.38 -11.72 24.91
C LEU A 174 21.30 -11.07 24.05
N TYR A 175 20.04 -11.28 24.40
CA TYR A 175 18.89 -10.95 23.58
C TYR A 175 18.85 -9.47 23.16
N LEU A 176 19.13 -8.55 24.09
CA LEU A 176 19.06 -7.11 23.86
C LEU A 176 20.10 -6.59 22.87
N VAL A 177 21.19 -7.33 22.65
CA VAL A 177 22.28 -6.91 21.76
C VAL A 177 22.26 -7.74 20.48
N VAL A 178 22.29 -9.08 20.60
CA VAL A 178 22.52 -9.97 19.47
C VAL A 178 21.30 -10.05 18.54
N VAL A 179 20.09 -10.18 19.09
CA VAL A 179 18.87 -10.32 18.27
C VAL A 179 18.64 -9.10 17.37
N PRO A 180 18.56 -7.85 17.88
CA PRO A 180 18.28 -6.70 17.02
C PRO A 180 19.41 -6.43 16.02
N VAL A 181 20.67 -6.58 16.40
CA VAL A 181 21.82 -6.33 15.51
C VAL A 181 21.88 -7.36 14.38
N CYS A 182 21.87 -8.65 14.72
CA CYS A 182 21.96 -9.70 13.71
C CYS A 182 20.72 -9.73 12.80
N SER A 183 19.51 -9.53 13.36
CA SER A 183 18.30 -9.53 12.55
C SER A 183 18.27 -8.37 11.55
N LEU A 184 18.67 -7.16 11.96
CA LEU A 184 18.76 -6.01 11.05
C LEU A 184 19.83 -6.20 9.98
N ILE A 185 21.05 -6.62 10.34
CA ILE A 185 22.13 -6.82 9.36
C ILE A 185 21.70 -7.85 8.30
N LEU A 186 21.17 -8.98 8.75
CA LEU A 186 20.71 -10.03 7.84
C LEU A 186 19.52 -9.56 6.98
N ALA A 187 18.54 -8.88 7.57
CA ALA A 187 17.38 -8.40 6.84
C ALA A 187 17.73 -7.32 5.81
N VAL A 188 18.59 -6.36 6.14
CA VAL A 188 19.05 -5.31 5.21
C VAL A 188 19.85 -5.92 4.07
N PHE A 189 20.76 -6.86 4.37
CA PHE A 189 21.50 -7.59 3.35
C PHE A 189 20.55 -8.34 2.40
N LEU A 190 19.64 -9.16 2.95
CA LEU A 190 18.67 -9.91 2.14
C LEU A 190 17.73 -8.99 1.36
N ALA A 191 17.34 -7.86 1.94
CA ALA A 191 16.50 -6.86 1.30
C ALA A 191 17.13 -6.32 0.00
N HIS A 192 18.42 -5.98 0.01
CA HIS A 192 19.07 -5.43 -1.18
C HIS A 192 19.60 -6.52 -2.12
N ALA A 193 20.12 -7.63 -1.58
CA ALA A 193 20.73 -8.69 -2.37
C ALA A 193 19.72 -9.49 -3.20
N LEU A 194 18.57 -9.81 -2.60
CA LEU A 194 17.64 -10.81 -3.16
C LEU A 194 16.19 -10.33 -3.16
N ILE A 195 15.67 -9.97 -1.99
CA ILE A 195 14.24 -9.72 -1.79
C ILE A 195 13.77 -8.50 -2.57
N GLY A 196 14.56 -7.43 -2.58
CA GLY A 196 14.21 -6.18 -3.22
C GLY A 196 14.18 -6.28 -4.75
N PRO A 197 15.24 -6.76 -5.41
CA PRO A 197 15.22 -7.02 -6.86
C PRO A 197 14.10 -7.98 -7.27
N PHE A 198 13.90 -9.05 -6.50
CA PHE A 198 12.83 -10.02 -6.76
C PHE A 198 11.43 -9.40 -6.58
N GLY A 199 11.22 -8.65 -5.49
CA GLY A 199 9.96 -7.97 -5.20
C GLY A 199 9.63 -6.92 -6.25
N ARG A 200 10.64 -6.23 -6.79
CA ARG A 200 10.48 -5.28 -7.90
C ARG A 200 10.05 -5.99 -9.17
N MET A 201 10.71 -7.09 -9.53
CA MET A 201 10.32 -7.89 -10.69
C MET A 201 8.86 -8.39 -10.59
N ILE A 202 8.41 -8.81 -9.40
CA ILE A 202 7.00 -9.14 -9.17
C ILE A 202 6.13 -7.91 -9.40
N GLY A 203 6.48 -6.78 -8.81
CA GLY A 203 5.73 -5.54 -8.95
C GLY A 203 5.59 -5.06 -10.39
N ASP A 204 6.67 -5.12 -11.16
CA ASP A 204 6.70 -4.76 -12.57
C ASP A 204 5.86 -5.73 -13.40
N GLY A 205 5.91 -7.03 -13.11
CA GLY A 205 5.08 -8.04 -13.76
C GLY A 205 3.57 -7.83 -13.49
N VAL A 206 3.21 -7.50 -12.24
CA VAL A 206 1.83 -7.16 -11.87
C VAL A 206 1.38 -5.89 -12.61
N ALA A 207 2.19 -4.83 -12.58
CA ALA A 207 1.88 -3.59 -13.27
C ALA A 207 1.71 -3.80 -14.79
N PHE A 208 2.58 -4.60 -15.41
CA PHE A 208 2.48 -4.97 -16.82
C PHE A 208 1.17 -5.69 -17.13
N ALA A 209 0.81 -6.72 -16.34
CA ALA A 209 -0.42 -7.48 -16.54
C ALA A 209 -1.67 -6.60 -16.43
N VAL A 210 -1.73 -5.76 -15.39
CA VAL A 210 -2.88 -4.85 -15.19
C VAL A 210 -2.94 -3.81 -16.30
N ARG A 211 -1.80 -3.21 -16.68
CA ARG A 211 -1.74 -2.27 -17.81
C ARG A 211 -2.26 -2.91 -19.09
N HIS A 212 -1.82 -4.11 -19.42
CA HIS A 212 -2.26 -4.80 -20.63
C HIS A 212 -3.77 -5.08 -20.60
N LEU A 213 -4.30 -5.50 -19.45
CA LEU A 213 -5.72 -5.80 -19.26
C LEU A 213 -6.60 -4.54 -19.30
N MET A 214 -6.10 -3.40 -18.83
CA MET A 214 -6.90 -2.18 -18.60
C MET A 214 -6.66 -1.05 -19.61
N THR A 215 -5.56 -1.08 -20.36
CA THR A 215 -5.21 -0.04 -21.35
C THR A 215 -4.91 -0.59 -22.74
N GLY A 216 -4.81 -1.91 -22.89
CA GLY A 216 -4.63 -2.57 -24.18
C GLY A 216 -5.96 -2.74 -24.95
N SER A 217 -5.92 -3.51 -26.04
CA SER A 217 -7.08 -3.80 -26.88
C SER A 217 -8.24 -4.50 -26.15
N PHE A 218 -7.95 -5.15 -25.02
CA PHE A 218 -8.92 -5.81 -24.15
C PHE A 218 -9.46 -4.92 -23.03
N ALA A 219 -9.08 -3.64 -22.95
CA ALA A 219 -9.47 -2.70 -21.90
C ALA A 219 -10.97 -2.71 -21.56
N PRO A 220 -11.92 -2.74 -22.52
CA PRO A 220 -13.34 -2.77 -22.19
C PRO A 220 -13.75 -4.04 -21.43
N ILE A 221 -13.20 -5.20 -21.82
CA ILE A 221 -13.49 -6.49 -21.19
C ILE A 221 -12.80 -6.58 -19.83
N GLY A 222 -11.55 -6.14 -19.75
CA GLY A 222 -10.77 -6.10 -18.51
C GLY A 222 -11.41 -5.21 -17.45
N ALA A 223 -11.82 -3.99 -17.84
CA ALA A 223 -12.50 -3.05 -16.96
C ALA A 223 -13.88 -3.57 -16.53
N ALA A 224 -14.66 -4.17 -17.44
CA ALA A 224 -15.96 -4.76 -17.13
C ALA A 224 -15.83 -5.94 -16.14
N LEU A 225 -14.89 -6.84 -16.39
CA LEU A 225 -14.64 -8.00 -15.52
C LEU A 225 -14.16 -7.55 -14.13
N PHE A 226 -13.22 -6.61 -14.08
CA PHE A 226 -12.72 -6.06 -12.82
C PHE A 226 -13.85 -5.37 -12.04
N GLY A 227 -14.62 -4.49 -12.69
CA GLY A 227 -15.75 -3.80 -12.06
C GLY A 227 -16.82 -4.76 -11.52
N PHE A 228 -17.10 -5.84 -12.25
CA PHE A 228 -18.04 -6.89 -11.83
C PHE A 228 -17.53 -7.70 -10.63
N LEU A 229 -16.25 -8.10 -10.64
CA LEU A 229 -15.65 -8.90 -9.58
C LEU A 229 -15.30 -8.08 -8.33
N TYR A 230 -15.19 -6.75 -8.46
CA TYR A 230 -14.81 -5.88 -7.34
C TYR A 230 -15.83 -5.94 -6.19
N ALA A 231 -17.13 -5.86 -6.45
CA ALA A 231 -18.13 -5.86 -5.38
C ALA A 231 -18.13 -7.15 -4.52
N PRO A 232 -18.05 -8.37 -5.11
CA PRO A 232 -17.79 -9.60 -4.34
C PRO A 232 -16.47 -9.58 -3.54
N LEU A 233 -15.40 -8.99 -4.09
CA LEU A 233 -14.12 -8.82 -3.37
C LEU A 233 -14.23 -7.84 -2.20
N VAL A 234 -15.11 -6.85 -2.29
CA VAL A 234 -15.42 -5.94 -1.19
C VAL A 234 -16.11 -6.67 -0.05
N ILE A 235 -17.12 -7.48 -0.35
CA ILE A 235 -17.87 -8.29 0.64
C ILE A 235 -16.93 -9.22 1.42
N THR A 236 -15.96 -9.83 0.73
CA THR A 236 -14.98 -10.74 1.35
C THR A 236 -13.83 -10.02 2.07
N GLY A 237 -13.73 -8.68 1.95
CA GLY A 237 -12.63 -7.89 2.52
C GLY A 237 -11.29 -8.04 1.79
N VAL A 238 -11.20 -8.92 0.80
CA VAL A 238 -10.01 -9.22 0.01
C VAL A 238 -9.56 -8.03 -0.84
N HIS A 239 -10.48 -7.13 -1.21
CA HIS A 239 -10.17 -5.91 -1.97
C HIS A 239 -9.04 -5.07 -1.35
N GLN A 240 -8.81 -5.12 -0.04
CA GLN A 240 -7.69 -4.38 0.57
C GLN A 240 -6.31 -4.88 0.12
N THR A 241 -6.23 -6.10 -0.41
CA THR A 241 -5.01 -6.60 -1.04
C THR A 241 -4.69 -5.88 -2.36
N THR A 242 -5.71 -5.32 -3.05
CA THR A 242 -5.49 -4.55 -4.29
C THR A 242 -4.76 -3.25 -4.02
N LEU A 243 -4.82 -2.72 -2.80
CA LEU A 243 -4.08 -1.53 -2.41
C LEU A 243 -2.57 -1.66 -2.64
N ALA A 244 -2.00 -2.85 -2.37
CA ALA A 244 -0.58 -3.08 -2.63
C ALA A 244 -0.25 -3.08 -4.13
N ILE A 245 -1.18 -3.58 -4.95
CA ILE A 245 -1.08 -3.56 -6.41
C ILE A 245 -1.20 -2.12 -6.92
N ASP A 246 -2.19 -1.38 -6.45
CA ASP A 246 -2.44 0.02 -6.82
C ASP A 246 -1.24 0.92 -6.48
N LEU A 247 -0.67 0.75 -5.29
CA LEU A 247 0.50 1.51 -4.87
C LEU A 247 1.72 1.16 -5.74
N GLN A 248 1.89 -0.10 -6.13
CA GLN A 248 2.93 -0.49 -7.08
C GLN A 248 2.68 0.07 -8.49
N MET A 249 1.42 0.16 -8.93
CA MET A 249 1.05 0.77 -10.20
C MET A 249 1.32 2.28 -10.21
N ILE A 250 0.99 2.98 -9.13
CA ILE A 250 1.30 4.41 -8.99
C ILE A 250 2.81 4.64 -9.14
N GLN A 251 3.63 3.76 -8.57
CA GLN A 251 5.08 3.85 -8.72
C GLN A 251 5.59 3.60 -10.13
N SER A 252 5.09 2.56 -10.78
CA SER A 252 5.60 2.13 -12.09
C SER A 252 5.01 2.95 -13.26
N MET A 253 3.80 3.49 -13.10
CA MET A 253 3.02 4.13 -14.17
C MET A 253 2.63 5.58 -13.87
N GLY A 254 2.94 6.10 -12.67
CA GLY A 254 2.51 7.44 -12.23
C GLY A 254 1.04 7.52 -11.81
N GLY A 255 0.29 6.41 -11.87
CA GLY A 255 -1.12 6.33 -11.48
C GLY A 255 -1.68 4.92 -11.59
N THR A 256 -2.93 4.73 -11.16
CA THR A 256 -3.65 3.45 -11.30
C THR A 256 -4.99 3.66 -12.02
N PRO A 257 -5.27 2.90 -13.09
CA PRO A 257 -6.58 2.93 -13.77
C PRO A 257 -7.68 2.23 -12.93
N VAL A 258 -7.30 1.55 -11.84
CA VAL A 258 -8.22 0.82 -10.95
C VAL A 258 -9.04 1.77 -10.10
N TRP A 259 -8.45 2.84 -9.56
CA TRP A 259 -9.16 3.73 -8.63
C TRP A 259 -10.38 4.45 -9.24
N PRO A 260 -10.31 4.99 -10.47
CA PRO A 260 -11.50 5.52 -11.14
C PRO A 260 -12.61 4.48 -11.29
N LEU A 261 -12.28 3.22 -11.61
CA LEU A 261 -13.26 2.14 -11.70
C LEU A 261 -13.88 1.80 -10.35
N ILE A 262 -13.09 1.77 -9.29
CA ILE A 262 -13.58 1.58 -7.92
C ILE A 262 -14.53 2.72 -7.53
N ALA A 263 -14.15 3.97 -7.81
CA ALA A 263 -14.99 5.13 -7.53
C ALA A 263 -16.34 5.03 -8.26
N LEU A 264 -16.33 4.72 -9.55
CA LEU A 264 -17.55 4.50 -10.34
C LEU A 264 -18.38 3.32 -9.82
N SER A 265 -17.74 2.22 -9.39
CA SER A 265 -18.41 1.07 -8.78
C SER A 265 -19.13 1.47 -7.48
N ASN A 266 -18.47 2.25 -6.62
CA ASN A 266 -19.05 2.73 -5.36
C ASN A 266 -20.22 3.69 -5.61
N ILE A 267 -20.08 4.61 -6.57
CA ILE A 267 -21.16 5.51 -7.01
C ILE A 267 -22.36 4.70 -7.53
N ALA A 268 -22.11 3.66 -8.33
CA ALA A 268 -23.17 2.80 -8.85
C ALA A 268 -23.89 2.05 -7.73
N GLN A 269 -23.16 1.52 -6.75
CA GLN A 269 -23.74 0.84 -5.58
C GLN A 269 -24.54 1.83 -4.70
N GLY A 270 -24.00 3.02 -4.42
CA GLY A 270 -24.70 4.07 -3.68
C GLY A 270 -25.98 4.53 -4.39
N SER A 271 -25.93 4.66 -5.72
CA SER A 271 -27.09 5.00 -6.55
C SER A 271 -28.16 3.90 -6.53
N ALA A 272 -27.75 2.63 -6.54
CA ALA A 272 -28.68 1.50 -6.43
C ALA A 272 -29.43 1.50 -5.08
N VAL A 273 -28.73 1.83 -3.98
CA VAL A 273 -29.35 1.97 -2.65
C VAL A 273 -30.35 3.13 -2.64
N ILE A 274 -30.03 4.27 -3.25
CA ILE A 274 -31.00 5.37 -3.43
C ILE A 274 -32.23 4.89 -4.23
N GLY A 275 -32.03 4.10 -5.29
CA GLY A 275 -33.12 3.48 -6.04
C GLY A 275 -34.04 2.62 -5.17
N ILE A 276 -33.48 1.84 -4.24
CA ILE A 276 -34.24 1.06 -3.26
C ILE A 276 -35.05 1.96 -2.32
N ILE A 277 -34.48 3.06 -1.82
CA ILE A 277 -35.17 4.00 -0.92
C ILE A 277 -36.39 4.64 -1.59
N ILE A 278 -36.28 4.92 -2.89
CA ILE A 278 -37.35 5.50 -3.71
C ILE A 278 -38.42 4.45 -4.04
N SER A 279 -38.00 3.23 -4.40
CA SER A 279 -38.90 2.17 -4.85
C SER A 279 -39.61 1.43 -3.71
N SER A 280 -38.91 1.17 -2.60
CA SER A 280 -39.43 0.42 -1.46
C SER A 280 -40.04 1.32 -0.40
N ARG A 281 -41.24 0.94 0.07
CA ARG A 281 -41.97 1.62 1.14
C ARG A 281 -41.93 0.86 2.48
N LYS A 282 -41.19 -0.24 2.57
CA LYS A 282 -41.12 -1.06 3.79
C LYS A 282 -40.24 -0.40 4.84
N HIS A 283 -40.72 -0.34 6.08
CA HIS A 283 -40.00 0.29 7.20
C HIS A 283 -38.63 -0.36 7.44
N ASN A 284 -38.57 -1.69 7.52
CA ASN A 284 -37.34 -2.45 7.78
C ASN A 284 -36.25 -2.25 6.71
N GLU A 285 -36.65 -2.10 5.44
CA GLU A 285 -35.67 -1.86 4.35
C GLU A 285 -35.12 -0.42 4.42
N ARG A 286 -35.94 0.55 4.84
CA ARG A 286 -35.53 1.96 5.01
C ARG A 286 -34.58 2.18 6.18
N GLU A 287 -34.77 1.46 7.28
CA GLU A 287 -33.87 1.50 8.45
C GLU A 287 -32.42 1.17 8.08
N ILE A 288 -32.21 0.33 7.06
CA ILE A 288 -30.88 -0.09 6.62
C ILE A 288 -30.40 0.76 5.43
N SER A 289 -31.27 0.99 4.44
CA SER A 289 -30.89 1.65 3.18
C SER A 289 -30.60 3.14 3.33
N VAL A 290 -31.34 3.88 4.19
CA VAL A 290 -31.10 5.32 4.38
C VAL A 290 -29.72 5.61 4.99
N PRO A 291 -29.31 4.98 6.10
CA PRO A 291 -27.95 5.13 6.61
C PRO A 291 -26.87 4.65 5.62
N ALA A 292 -27.12 3.56 4.90
CA ALA A 292 -26.18 3.03 3.91
C ALA A 292 -25.97 3.99 2.72
N ALA A 293 -27.03 4.66 2.25
CA ALA A 293 -26.93 5.68 1.21
C ALA A 293 -26.10 6.87 1.69
N ILE A 294 -26.35 7.38 2.91
CA ILE A 294 -25.57 8.48 3.48
C ILE A 294 -24.08 8.10 3.60
N SER A 295 -23.78 6.86 3.97
CA SER A 295 -22.39 6.39 4.09
C SER A 295 -21.67 6.20 2.74
N ALA A 296 -22.41 6.08 1.63
CA ALA A 296 -21.84 5.76 0.32
C ALA A 296 -21.38 7.00 -0.46
N TRP A 297 -21.80 8.20 -0.04
CA TRP A 297 -21.51 9.50 -0.66
C TRP A 297 -20.65 10.35 0.28
#